data_AF-T0ZYW4-F1
#
_entry.id   AF-T0ZYW4-F1
#
_cell.length_a   1.000
_cell.length_b   1.000
_cell.length_c   1.000
_cell.angle_alpha   90.00
_cell.angle_beta   90.00
_cell.angle_gamma   90.00
#
_symmetry.space_group_name_H-M   'P 1'
#
loop_
_entity.id
_entity.type
_entity.pdbx_description
1 polymer ?
#
loop_
_entity_poly.entity_id
_entity_poly.type
_entity_poly.pdbx_seq_one_letter_code
_entity_poly.pdbx_strand_id
1 'polypeptide(L)'
;EFFAELARRSGCGLLLDVNNLMVNALNAGADDAQAAVCAWLDELACRAPPDLVGEIHLAGHSRQHELVIDDHSCVVSAPVWSAYAHALRCFGPRPTLIEWDTSLPTLDVLLGEAAHAQDLLDAEAHARRAGNAMRAAHAAAECTS
;
A
#
# COMPACT_ATOMS: atom_id res chain seq x y z
N GLU A 1 -4.98 15.86 -0.17
CA GLU A 1 -4.37 17.17 0.21
C GLU A 1 -3.73 17.24 1.62
N PHE A 2 -4.45 16.96 2.71
CA PHE A 2 -3.99 17.18 4.10
C PHE A 2 -2.61 16.54 4.43
N PHE A 3 -2.43 15.24 4.19
CA PHE A 3 -1.19 14.54 4.56
C PHE A 3 0.05 15.04 3.81
N ALA A 4 -0.10 15.37 2.52
CA ALA A 4 0.99 15.90 1.73
C ALA A 4 1.46 17.27 2.27
N GLU A 5 0.51 18.14 2.63
CA GLU A 5 0.84 19.45 3.19
C GLU A 5 1.38 19.37 4.62
N LEU A 6 0.83 18.45 5.44
CA LEU A 6 1.33 18.19 6.79
C LEU A 6 2.81 17.80 6.73
N ALA A 7 3.15 16.80 5.92
CA ALA A 7 4.52 16.33 5.77
C ALA A 7 5.45 17.40 5.20
N ARG A 8 4.98 18.20 4.23
CA ARG A 8 5.77 19.31 3.68
C ARG A 8 6.12 20.36 4.74
N ARG A 9 5.20 20.62 5.68
CA ARG A 9 5.40 21.62 6.74
C ARG A 9 6.22 21.09 7.92
N SER A 10 6.02 19.84 8.30
CA SER A 10 6.68 19.24 9.47
C SER A 10 8.01 18.57 9.12
N GLY A 11 8.20 18.14 7.87
CA GLY A 11 9.29 17.27 7.45
C GLY A 11 9.13 15.81 7.90
N CYS A 12 7.98 15.41 8.45
CA CYS A 12 7.75 14.03 8.86
C CYS A 12 7.41 13.13 7.65
N GLY A 13 7.78 11.86 7.75
CA GLY A 13 7.27 10.82 6.85
C GLY A 13 5.85 10.41 7.21
N LEU A 14 5.30 9.53 6.37
CA LEU A 14 4.01 8.87 6.55
C LEU A 14 4.22 7.37 6.64
N LEU A 15 3.65 6.78 7.67
CA LEU A 15 3.36 5.35 7.74
C LEU A 15 1.97 5.16 7.15
N LEU A 16 1.90 4.42 6.04
CA LEU A 16 0.68 4.27 5.26
C LEU A 16 -0.02 2.96 5.62
N ASP A 17 -1.10 3.05 6.38
CA ASP A 17 -1.95 1.89 6.67
C ASP A 17 -3.03 1.73 5.60
N VAL A 18 -2.91 0.67 4.79
CA VAL A 18 -3.88 0.36 3.73
C VAL A 18 -5.17 -0.22 4.31
N ASN A 19 -5.10 -0.94 5.43
CA ASN A 19 -6.28 -1.48 6.10
C ASN A 19 -7.13 -0.35 6.65
N ASN A 20 -6.53 0.65 7.32
CA ASN A 20 -7.28 1.79 7.83
C ASN A 20 -7.97 2.56 6.69
N LEU A 21 -7.31 2.75 5.53
CA LEU A 21 -7.97 3.34 4.36
C LEU A 21 -9.17 2.51 3.88
N MET A 22 -9.05 1.19 3.84
CA MET A 22 -10.14 0.28 3.46
C MET A 22 -11.30 0.35 4.44
N VAL A 23 -11.04 0.28 5.75
CA VAL A 23 -12.04 0.39 6.80
C VAL A 23 -12.78 1.73 6.70
N ASN A 24 -12.06 2.83 6.48
CA ASN A 24 -12.65 4.15 6.31
C ASN A 24 -13.55 4.22 5.07
N ALA A 25 -13.12 3.67 3.93
CA ALA A 25 -13.91 3.64 2.71
C ALA A 25 -15.19 2.81 2.86
N LEU A 26 -15.10 1.63 3.50
CA LEU A 26 -16.26 0.78 3.78
C LEU A 26 -17.25 1.46 4.72
N ASN A 27 -16.77 2.09 5.80
CA ASN A 27 -17.61 2.82 6.75
C ASN A 27 -18.22 4.10 6.17
N ALA A 28 -17.56 4.71 5.17
CA ALA A 28 -18.12 5.83 4.41
C ALA A 28 -19.21 5.39 3.42
N GLY A 29 -19.48 4.09 3.28
CA GLY A 29 -20.49 3.56 2.36
C GLY A 29 -20.05 3.63 0.89
N ALA A 30 -18.75 3.52 0.61
CA ALA A 30 -18.26 3.46 -0.76
C ALA A 30 -18.78 2.20 -1.47
N ASP A 31 -19.42 2.38 -2.63
CA ASP A 31 -19.92 1.27 -3.47
C ASP A 31 -18.79 0.33 -3.89
N ASP A 32 -17.59 0.88 -4.13
CA ASP A 32 -16.34 0.15 -4.37
C ASP A 32 -15.23 0.75 -3.50
N ALA A 33 -15.05 0.17 -2.32
CA ALA A 33 -14.04 0.61 -1.37
C ALA A 33 -12.61 0.46 -1.90
N GLN A 34 -12.32 -0.59 -2.69
CA GLN A 34 -10.99 -0.79 -3.26
C GLN A 34 -10.66 0.32 -4.27
N ALA A 35 -11.59 0.64 -5.17
CA ALA A 35 -11.40 1.73 -6.12
C ALA A 35 -11.23 3.08 -5.42
N ALA A 36 -12.01 3.34 -4.36
CA ALA A 36 -11.89 4.55 -3.56
C ALA A 36 -10.50 4.67 -2.90
N VAL A 37 -9.98 3.58 -2.35
CA VAL A 37 -8.63 3.54 -1.77
C VAL A 37 -7.56 3.79 -2.84
N CYS A 38 -7.64 3.11 -3.99
CA CYS A 38 -6.71 3.35 -5.10
C CYS A 38 -6.71 4.81 -5.56
N ALA A 39 -7.89 5.42 -5.72
CA ALA A 39 -8.00 6.83 -6.10
C ALA A 39 -7.37 7.78 -5.06
N TRP A 40 -7.51 7.45 -3.77
CA TRP A 40 -6.86 8.21 -2.68
C TRP A 40 -5.34 8.09 -2.74
N LEU A 41 -4.81 6.88 -3.03
CA LEU A 41 -3.38 6.63 -3.20
C LEU A 41 -2.80 7.38 -4.40
N ASP A 42 -3.52 7.39 -5.53
CA ASP A 42 -3.17 8.18 -6.72
C ASP A 42 -3.10 9.68 -6.40
N GLU A 43 -4.08 10.22 -5.66
CA GLU A 43 -4.07 11.63 -5.25
C GLU A 43 -2.87 11.94 -4.34
N LEU A 44 -2.57 11.06 -3.39
CA LEU A 44 -1.42 11.22 -2.52
C LEU A 44 -0.12 11.19 -3.33
N ALA A 45 0.05 10.21 -4.22
CA ALA A 45 1.25 10.07 -5.06
C ALA A 45 1.47 11.26 -5.99
N CYS A 46 0.40 11.87 -6.50
CA CYS A 46 0.48 13.06 -7.35
C CYS A 46 0.98 14.31 -6.59
N ARG A 47 0.68 14.41 -5.29
CA ARG A 47 0.93 15.62 -4.49
C ARG A 47 2.12 15.50 -3.53
N ALA A 48 2.43 14.29 -3.10
CA ALA A 48 3.43 14.03 -2.10
C ALA A 48 4.85 14.01 -2.69
N PRO A 49 5.88 14.35 -1.89
CA PRO A 49 7.25 14.04 -2.27
C PRO A 49 7.44 12.52 -2.42
N PRO A 50 8.36 12.05 -3.29
CA PRO A 50 8.53 10.62 -3.60
C PRO A 50 8.78 9.72 -2.38
N ASP A 51 9.41 10.26 -1.33
CA ASP A 51 9.77 9.55 -0.11
C ASP A 51 8.88 9.87 1.08
N LEU A 52 7.68 10.41 0.84
CA LEU A 52 6.71 10.63 1.91
C LEU A 52 6.37 9.33 2.63
N VAL A 53 6.02 8.29 1.88
CA VAL A 53 5.65 7.00 2.44
C VAL A 53 6.92 6.24 2.79
N GLY A 54 7.19 6.12 4.10
CA GLY A 54 8.36 5.43 4.62
C GLY A 54 8.13 3.93 4.81
N GLU A 55 6.90 3.55 5.18
CA GLU A 55 6.50 2.19 5.53
C GLU A 55 5.01 1.99 5.21
N ILE A 56 4.62 0.76 4.91
CA ILE A 56 3.24 0.39 4.57
C ILE A 56 2.75 -0.68 5.55
N HIS A 57 1.58 -0.48 6.14
CA HIS A 57 0.95 -1.43 7.06
C HIS A 57 -0.22 -2.13 6.39
N LEU A 58 -0.37 -3.41 6.70
CA LEU A 58 -1.47 -4.26 6.29
C LEU A 58 -2.02 -5.01 7.49
N ALA A 59 -3.32 -5.16 7.53
CA ALA A 59 -4.00 -5.94 8.55
C ALA A 59 -5.34 -6.47 8.02
N GLY A 60 -5.92 -7.40 8.74
CA GLY A 60 -7.33 -7.75 8.58
C GLY A 60 -8.24 -6.85 9.43
N HIS A 61 -9.52 -6.84 9.10
CA HIS A 61 -10.56 -6.15 9.85
C HIS A 61 -11.79 -7.04 9.99
N SER A 62 -12.63 -6.76 10.98
CA SER A 62 -13.91 -7.47 11.15
C SER A 62 -15.10 -6.59 10.78
N ARG A 63 -16.24 -7.23 10.51
CA ARG A 63 -17.52 -6.53 10.31
C ARG A 63 -18.44 -6.80 11.50
N GLN A 64 -18.95 -5.72 12.09
CA GLN A 64 -19.91 -5.75 13.18
C GLN A 64 -21.13 -4.90 12.78
N HIS A 65 -22.22 -5.58 12.40
CA HIS A 65 -23.42 -4.94 11.81
C HIS A 65 -23.06 -4.12 10.55
N GLU A 66 -23.42 -2.84 10.55
CA GLU A 66 -23.14 -1.89 9.46
C GLU A 66 -21.71 -1.31 9.53
N LEU A 67 -20.97 -1.59 10.60
CA LEU A 67 -19.62 -1.04 10.82
C LEU A 67 -18.54 -2.07 10.53
N VAL A 68 -17.46 -1.59 9.93
CA VAL A 68 -16.19 -2.29 9.78
C VAL A 68 -15.24 -1.80 10.86
N ILE A 69 -14.64 -2.74 11.58
CA ILE A 69 -13.82 -2.48 12.77
C ILE A 69 -12.38 -2.87 12.46
N ASP A 70 -11.49 -1.92 12.71
CA ASP A 70 -10.05 -2.05 12.53
C ASP A 70 -9.42 -2.77 13.74
N ASP A 71 -9.74 -4.06 13.91
CA ASP A 71 -9.36 -4.85 15.09
C ASP A 71 -8.14 -5.75 14.89
N HIS A 72 -7.55 -5.73 13.69
CA HIS A 72 -6.34 -6.46 13.32
C HIS A 72 -6.38 -7.92 13.78
N SER A 73 -7.54 -8.55 13.60
CA SER A 73 -7.87 -9.84 14.23
C SER A 73 -7.95 -11.02 13.25
N CYS A 74 -7.79 -10.74 11.96
CA CYS A 74 -7.95 -11.72 10.89
C CYS A 74 -6.92 -11.51 9.77
N VAL A 75 -6.92 -12.43 8.80
CA VAL A 75 -6.05 -12.35 7.61
C VAL A 75 -6.37 -11.12 6.76
N VAL A 76 -5.38 -10.62 6.03
CA VAL A 76 -5.56 -9.48 5.13
C VAL A 76 -6.50 -9.89 3.99
N SER A 77 -7.52 -9.05 3.74
CA SER A 77 -8.52 -9.33 2.72
C SER A 77 -8.00 -9.08 1.29
N ALA A 78 -8.58 -9.76 0.29
CA ALA A 78 -8.20 -9.57 -1.11
C ALA A 78 -8.31 -8.11 -1.63
N PRO A 79 -9.31 -7.31 -1.22
CA PRO A 79 -9.35 -5.89 -1.55
C PRO A 79 -8.17 -5.10 -0.96
N VAL A 80 -7.75 -5.41 0.27
CA VAL A 80 -6.60 -4.77 0.92
C VAL A 80 -5.31 -5.18 0.20
N TRP A 81 -5.13 -6.46 -0.16
CA TRP A 81 -4.00 -6.91 -0.98
C TRP A 81 -3.94 -6.23 -2.35
N SER A 82 -5.09 -6.02 -3.00
CA SER A 82 -5.16 -5.33 -4.29
C SER A 82 -4.80 -3.85 -4.17
N ALA A 83 -5.26 -3.18 -3.10
CA ALA A 83 -4.90 -1.80 -2.78
C ALA A 83 -3.41 -1.68 -2.40
N TYR A 84 -2.85 -2.66 -1.70
CA TYR A 84 -1.42 -2.74 -1.39
C TYR A 84 -0.56 -2.83 -2.65
N ALA A 85 -0.90 -3.75 -3.57
CA ALA A 85 -0.22 -3.84 -4.85
C ALA A 85 -0.30 -2.53 -5.65
N HIS A 86 -1.41 -1.78 -5.50
CA HIS A 86 -1.54 -0.44 -6.07
C HIS A 86 -0.63 0.57 -5.38
N ALA A 87 -0.58 0.60 -4.05
CA ALA A 87 0.33 1.45 -3.28
C ALA A 87 1.80 1.23 -3.68
N LEU A 88 2.23 -0.01 -3.90
CA LEU A 88 3.58 -0.33 -4.38
C LEU A 88 3.87 0.27 -5.77
N ARG A 89 2.89 0.28 -6.68
CA ARG A 89 3.01 0.94 -7.99
C ARG A 89 3.08 2.47 -7.86
N CYS A 90 2.41 3.06 -6.87
CA CYS A 90 2.46 4.49 -6.62
C CYS A 90 3.79 4.94 -6.00
N PHE A 91 4.20 4.27 -4.92
CA PHE A 91 5.27 4.74 -4.02
C PHE A 91 6.58 3.94 -4.13
N GLY A 92 6.58 2.88 -4.94
CA GLY A 92 7.67 1.92 -5.04
C GLY A 92 7.66 0.87 -3.93
N PRO A 93 8.64 -0.05 -3.93
CA PRO A 93 8.82 -1.01 -2.85
C PRO A 93 9.15 -0.27 -1.55
N ARG A 94 8.36 -0.49 -0.50
CA ARG A 94 8.55 0.11 0.83
C ARG A 94 8.53 -1.00 1.89
N PRO A 95 9.28 -0.86 3.00
CA PRO A 95 9.13 -1.73 4.16
C PRO A 95 7.64 -1.95 4.46
N THR A 96 7.25 -3.21 4.68
CA THR A 96 5.86 -3.58 4.89
C THR A 96 5.73 -4.43 6.14
N LEU A 97 4.78 -4.06 7.00
CA LEU A 97 4.45 -4.77 8.22
C LEU A 97 3.03 -5.33 8.10
N ILE A 98 2.87 -6.61 8.45
CA ILE A 98 1.55 -7.20 8.71
C ILE A 98 1.26 -7.05 10.20
N GLU A 99 0.23 -6.29 10.54
CA GLU A 99 -0.18 -6.04 11.93
C GLU A 99 -1.21 -7.06 12.41
N TRP A 100 -1.14 -7.37 13.70
CA TRP A 100 -2.04 -8.32 14.36
C TRP A 100 -2.17 -7.99 15.85
N ASP A 101 -3.35 -7.60 16.30
CA ASP A 101 -3.57 -7.13 17.68
C ASP A 101 -4.22 -8.19 18.56
N THR A 102 -5.16 -8.95 18.00
CA THR A 102 -5.98 -9.91 18.75
C THR A 102 -6.18 -11.21 17.97
N SER A 103 -6.62 -12.28 18.64
CA SER A 103 -6.93 -13.56 17.97
C SER A 103 -5.78 -14.10 17.11
N LEU A 104 -4.55 -14.07 17.65
CA LEU A 104 -3.34 -14.49 16.94
C LEU A 104 -3.51 -15.89 16.31
N PRO A 105 -3.23 -16.05 15.01
CA PRO A 105 -3.39 -17.30 14.30
C PRO A 105 -2.16 -18.19 14.55
N THR A 106 -2.08 -19.29 13.82
CA THR A 106 -0.85 -20.09 13.80
C THR A 106 0.30 -19.31 13.17
N LEU A 107 1.54 -19.66 13.56
CA LEU A 107 2.74 -19.06 12.96
C LEU A 107 2.77 -19.22 11.44
N ASP A 108 2.29 -20.34 10.91
CA ASP A 108 2.27 -20.59 9.46
C ASP A 108 1.40 -19.57 8.71
N VAL A 109 0.30 -19.10 9.32
CA VAL A 109 -0.54 -18.04 8.74
C VAL A 109 0.21 -16.71 8.74
N LEU A 110 0.86 -16.35 9.85
CA LEU A 110 1.65 -15.11 9.94
C LEU A 110 2.78 -15.10 8.90
N LEU A 111 3.51 -16.21 8.78
CA LEU A 111 4.58 -16.36 7.79
C LEU A 111 4.03 -16.38 6.36
N GLY A 112 2.84 -16.93 6.13
CA GLY A 112 2.18 -16.91 4.84
C GLY A 112 1.83 -15.50 4.37
N GLU A 113 1.23 -14.67 5.23
CA GLU A 113 0.90 -13.28 4.92
C GLU A 113 2.17 -12.44 4.69
N ALA A 114 3.20 -12.64 5.53
CA ALA A 114 4.49 -11.97 5.36
C ALA A 114 5.18 -12.36 4.05
N ALA A 115 5.15 -13.65 3.69
CA ALA A 115 5.67 -14.14 2.41
C ALA A 115 4.90 -13.55 1.22
N HIS A 116 3.58 -13.44 1.33
CA HIS A 116 2.76 -12.86 0.27
C HIS A 116 3.07 -11.37 0.04
N ALA A 117 3.24 -10.59 1.12
CA ALA A 117 3.71 -9.22 1.02
C ALA A 117 5.10 -9.14 0.35
N GLN A 118 6.02 -10.02 0.74
CA GLN A 118 7.35 -10.09 0.16
C GLN A 118 7.33 -10.41 -1.35
N ASP A 119 6.48 -11.34 -1.79
CA ASP A 119 6.33 -11.67 -3.21
C ASP A 119 5.87 -10.45 -4.04
N LEU A 120 4.93 -9.67 -3.51
CA LEU A 120 4.45 -8.45 -4.17
C LEU A 120 5.52 -7.35 -4.20
N LEU A 121 6.28 -7.19 -3.12
CA LEU A 121 7.43 -6.27 -3.07
C LEU A 121 8.48 -6.61 -4.12
N ASP A 122 8.85 -7.89 -4.19
CA ASP A 122 9.84 -8.36 -5.14
C ASP A 122 9.33 -8.20 -6.57
N ALA A 123 8.07 -8.54 -6.85
CA ALA A 123 7.48 -8.37 -8.16
C ALA A 123 7.55 -6.90 -8.64
N GLU A 124 7.18 -5.94 -7.78
CA GLU A 124 7.25 -4.51 -8.13
C GLU A 124 8.71 -4.04 -8.29
N ALA A 125 9.62 -4.48 -7.41
CA ALA A 125 11.04 -4.14 -7.51
C ALA A 125 11.64 -4.64 -8.85
N HIS A 126 11.29 -5.85 -9.28
CA HIS A 126 11.70 -6.40 -10.56
C HIS A 126 11.10 -5.62 -11.74
N ALA A 127 9.80 -5.32 -11.69
CA ALA A 127 9.11 -4.56 -12.74
C ALA A 127 9.76 -3.18 -12.96
N ARG A 128 10.09 -2.47 -11.88
CA ARG A 128 10.77 -1.16 -11.95
C ARG A 128 12.17 -1.26 -12.51
N ARG A 129 12.96 -2.25 -12.08
CA ARG A 129 14.31 -2.48 -12.63
C ARG A 129 14.27 -2.72 -14.14
N ALA A 130 13.34 -3.55 -14.60
CA ALA A 130 13.14 -3.82 -16.02
C ALA A 130 12.73 -2.55 -16.79
N GLY A 131 11.78 -1.79 -16.25
CA GLY A 131 11.34 -0.52 -16.85
C GLY A 131 12.46 0.53 -16.96
N ASN A 132 13.31 0.65 -15.94
CA ASN A 132 14.45 1.56 -15.94
C ASN A 132 15.52 1.15 -16.95
N ALA A 133 15.83 -0.15 -17.05
CA ALA A 133 16.78 -0.66 -18.03
C ALA A 133 16.31 -0.39 -19.47
N MET A 134 15.02 -0.58 -19.76
CA MET A 134 14.43 -0.27 -21.07
C MET A 134 14.55 1.22 -21.43
N ARG A 135 14.23 2.12 -20.49
CA ARG A 135 14.35 3.58 -20.70
C ARG A 135 15.80 4.00 -20.95
N ALA A 136 16.76 3.44 -20.21
CA ALA A 136 18.18 3.74 -20.39
C ALA A 136 18.69 3.27 -21.76
N ALA A 137 18.27 2.09 -22.22
CA ALA A 137 18.62 1.57 -23.54
C ALA A 137 18.08 2.45 -24.67
N HIS A 138 16.84 2.94 -24.55
CA HIS A 138 16.24 3.85 -25.53
C HIS A 138 17.01 5.18 -25.63
N ALA A 139 17.29 5.82 -24.49
CA ALA A 139 18.05 7.07 -24.45
C ALA A 139 19.47 6.93 -25.03
N ALA A 140 20.14 5.78 -24.81
CA ALA A 140 21.45 5.52 -25.37
C ALA A 140 21.42 5.41 -26.92
N ALA A 141 20.37 4.81 -27.49
CA ALA A 141 20.21 4.69 -28.94
C ALA A 141 19.94 6.05 -29.62
N GLU A 142 19.15 6.91 -28.98
CA GLU A 142 18.87 8.27 -29.47
C GLU A 142 20.11 9.17 -29.47
N CYS A 143 21.04 9.00 -28.52
CA CYS A 143 22.28 9.79 -28.46
C CYS A 143 23.33 9.37 -29.52
N THR A 144 23.15 8.21 -30.15
CA THR A 144 24.06 7.67 -31.18
C THR A 144 23.59 7.91 -32.62
N SER A 145 22.46 8.62 -32.80
CA SER A 145 21.88 9.00 -34.09
C SER A 145 22.06 10.49 -34.34
#